data_AF-A0A3A8QX24-F1
#
_entry.id   AF-A0A3A8QX24-F1
#
_cell.length_a   1.000
_cell.length_b   1.000
_cell.length_c   1.000
_cell.angle_alpha   90.00
_cell.angle_beta   90.00
_cell.angle_gamma   90.00
#
_symmetry.space_group_name_H-M   'P 1'
#
loop_
_entity.id
_entity.type
_entity.pdbx_description
1 polymer ?
#
loop_
_entity_poly.entity_id
_entity_poly.type
_entity_poly.pdbx_seq_one_letter_code
_entity_poly.pdbx_strand_id
1 'polypeptide(L)'
;MLRTVITAAVGLTLATGCAPDSEAPVKVSVLSRSSNGQYVPTQVELTTIEDIVGLKGSVGDLQGGARIVIDANDPALQNATEDTVADVLVKKSGHDVKASYITQKDEKTGEDVLWPADFHSWNMVTSYYNLERANEYFRTVANVKVASFDPTPTLYYFPEFIQAQVSKEPAEDNAIFYPVLQAFMVLPFDRIQRAPLPLNAAVMAHEYSHLVFNRLAYASQNLPVALATWASQSSSQGANVLKAFDEGLADYHAYGATCRSPSGCDPRFLASSFDGGPFTGVTDARDLSNGNRCMSALLYARVQQNDLNTFSADGAEYQVGTLLATALYQAGRSTGQEAQLQRDIVSAYYDTDPAKPGIYQYTQLTLGDQNLFTLAVPAAAIIAHISDLELRKAVCNEFMDHLQIPRADLIGDNLCPPSAAGGTTCPSIFQ
;
A
#
# COMPACT_ATOMS: atom_id res chain seq x y z
N MET A 1 -11.36 -6.51 82.27
CA MET A 1 -11.57 -5.75 81.01
C MET A 1 -10.35 -5.94 80.13
N LEU A 2 -10.37 -6.95 79.25
CA LEU A 2 -9.38 -7.10 78.17
C LEU A 2 -10.16 -7.01 76.86
N ARG A 3 -9.81 -6.01 76.04
CA ARG A 3 -10.35 -5.83 74.69
C ARG A 3 -9.61 -6.77 73.75
N THR A 4 -10.36 -7.64 73.10
CA THR A 4 -9.88 -8.53 72.05
C THR A 4 -9.90 -7.76 70.73
N VAL A 5 -8.74 -7.63 70.11
CA VAL A 5 -8.55 -7.00 68.79
C VAL A 5 -8.97 -8.01 67.72
N ILE A 6 -9.93 -7.63 66.89
CA ILE A 6 -10.36 -8.39 65.71
C ILE A 6 -9.42 -8.01 64.57
N THR A 7 -8.58 -8.96 64.14
CA THR A 7 -7.74 -8.83 62.96
C THR A 7 -8.60 -9.05 61.72
N ALA A 8 -8.91 -7.97 60.99
CA ALA A 8 -9.57 -8.06 59.70
C ALA A 8 -8.58 -8.60 58.65
N ALA A 9 -8.83 -9.82 58.17
CA ALA A 9 -8.15 -10.37 57.01
C ALA A 9 -8.70 -9.66 55.76
N VAL A 10 -7.92 -8.74 55.20
CA VAL A 10 -8.14 -8.19 53.86
C VAL A 10 -7.81 -9.31 52.86
N GLY A 11 -8.85 -9.92 52.30
CA GLY A 11 -8.73 -10.85 51.20
C GLY A 11 -8.27 -10.11 49.95
N LEU A 12 -6.99 -10.26 49.61
CA LEU A 12 -6.47 -9.99 48.28
C LEU A 12 -7.09 -11.03 47.32
N THR A 13 -8.22 -10.70 46.71
CA THR A 13 -8.68 -11.37 45.50
C THR A 13 -7.72 -10.98 44.38
N LEU A 14 -6.69 -11.82 44.19
CA LEU A 14 -5.93 -11.87 42.94
C LEU A 14 -6.91 -12.21 41.83
N ALA A 15 -7.42 -11.18 41.15
CA ALA A 15 -8.06 -11.36 39.86
C ALA A 15 -7.00 -11.94 38.93
N THR A 16 -7.09 -13.24 38.69
CA THR A 16 -6.46 -13.89 37.54
C THR A 16 -7.11 -13.27 36.31
N GLY A 17 -6.50 -12.19 35.80
CA GLY A 17 -6.89 -11.54 34.56
C GLY A 17 -6.71 -12.54 33.43
N CYS A 18 -7.77 -13.28 33.14
CA CYS A 18 -7.87 -14.06 31.91
C CYS A 18 -7.75 -13.06 30.76
N ALA A 19 -6.92 -13.36 29.77
CA ALA A 19 -6.88 -12.58 28.54
C ALA A 19 -8.31 -12.43 28.01
N PRO A 20 -8.68 -11.27 27.41
CA PRO A 20 -9.98 -11.13 26.77
C PRO A 20 -10.15 -12.24 25.73
N ASP A 21 -11.40 -12.65 25.52
CA ASP A 21 -11.73 -13.65 24.51
C ASP A 21 -11.10 -13.25 23.17
N SER A 22 -10.30 -14.14 22.60
CA SER A 22 -9.32 -13.80 21.56
C SER A 22 -9.76 -14.15 20.15
N GLU A 23 -10.83 -14.92 20.00
CA GLU A 23 -11.30 -15.43 18.70
C GLU A 23 -12.28 -14.46 18.01
N ALA A 24 -12.11 -14.25 16.70
CA ALA A 24 -13.00 -13.43 15.89
C ALA A 24 -14.45 -13.98 15.85
N PRO A 25 -15.46 -13.11 15.73
CA PRO A 25 -15.34 -11.66 15.67
C PRO A 25 -15.08 -10.99 17.03
N VAL A 26 -14.14 -10.04 17.07
CA VAL A 26 -13.82 -9.28 18.30
C VAL A 26 -14.29 -7.83 18.17
N LYS A 27 -15.13 -7.39 19.11
CA LYS A 27 -15.57 -5.99 19.21
C LYS A 27 -14.53 -5.12 19.90
N VAL A 28 -14.03 -4.12 19.19
CA VAL A 28 -12.95 -3.25 19.65
C VAL A 28 -13.18 -1.80 19.22
N SER A 29 -12.64 -0.85 19.98
CA SER A 29 -12.61 0.56 19.60
C SER A 29 -11.32 0.88 18.83
N VAL A 30 -11.44 1.53 17.67
CA VAL A 30 -10.33 1.99 16.83
C VAL A 30 -10.43 3.48 16.55
N LEU A 31 -9.34 4.12 16.15
CA LEU A 31 -9.38 5.50 15.67
C LEU A 31 -9.75 5.48 14.19
N SER A 32 -10.99 5.85 13.86
CA SER A 32 -11.45 5.90 12.47
C SER A 32 -11.93 7.30 12.11
N ARG A 33 -11.86 7.62 10.82
CA ARG A 33 -12.33 8.90 10.31
C ARG A 33 -13.86 8.92 10.27
N SER A 34 -14.46 9.85 10.99
CA SER A 34 -15.90 10.08 10.97
C SER A 34 -16.34 10.83 9.71
N SER A 35 -17.65 10.98 9.51
CA SER A 35 -18.23 11.65 8.34
C SER A 35 -17.83 13.13 8.23
N ASN A 36 -17.42 13.78 9.31
CA ASN A 36 -16.91 15.16 9.29
C ASN A 36 -15.39 15.24 9.00
N GLY A 37 -14.74 14.10 8.75
CA GLY A 37 -13.32 14.01 8.43
C GLY A 37 -12.37 13.96 9.63
N GLN A 38 -12.86 13.99 10.87
CA GLN A 38 -12.05 13.88 12.10
C GLN A 38 -11.89 12.43 12.55
N TYR A 39 -10.72 12.09 13.12
CA TYR A 39 -10.50 10.81 13.78
C TYR A 39 -11.18 10.78 15.14
N VAL A 40 -12.00 9.76 15.36
CA VAL A 40 -12.72 9.53 16.61
C VAL A 40 -12.65 8.05 16.99
N PRO A 41 -12.70 7.73 18.30
CA PRO A 41 -12.96 6.37 18.75
C PRO A 41 -14.24 5.84 18.11
N THR A 42 -14.12 4.72 17.42
CA THR A 42 -15.21 4.08 16.69
C THR A 42 -15.21 2.61 17.04
N GLN A 43 -16.35 2.09 17.50
CA GLN A 43 -16.49 0.67 17.76
C GLN A 43 -16.65 -0.08 16.43
N VAL A 44 -15.84 -1.11 16.25
CA VAL A 44 -15.78 -1.93 15.04
C VAL A 44 -15.66 -3.39 15.43
N GLU A 45 -15.80 -4.26 14.44
CA GLU A 45 -15.58 -5.68 14.55
C GLU A 45 -14.32 -6.06 13.77
N LEU A 46 -13.39 -6.76 14.42
CA LEU A 46 -12.28 -7.42 13.77
C LEU A 46 -12.68 -8.85 13.47
N THR A 47 -12.76 -9.17 12.18
CA THR A 47 -13.27 -10.46 11.68
C THR A 47 -12.18 -11.44 11.31
N THR A 48 -10.94 -10.96 11.22
CA THR A 48 -9.78 -11.75 10.78
C THR A 48 -8.78 -12.04 11.89
N ILE A 49 -9.01 -11.47 13.09
CA ILE A 49 -8.11 -11.57 14.24
C ILE A 49 -8.24 -12.94 14.92
N GLU A 50 -7.10 -13.52 15.29
CA GLU A 50 -7.01 -14.80 16.00
C GLU A 50 -6.45 -14.63 17.42
N ASP A 51 -5.61 -13.62 17.62
CA ASP A 51 -5.10 -13.19 18.93
C ASP A 51 -5.18 -11.66 19.02
N ILE A 52 -6.19 -11.15 19.72
CA ILE A 52 -6.37 -9.71 19.93
C ILE A 52 -5.26 -9.08 20.80
N VAL A 53 -4.65 -9.84 21.71
CA VAL A 53 -3.61 -9.31 22.61
C VAL A 53 -2.27 -9.24 21.90
N GLY A 54 -1.90 -10.29 21.18
CA GLY A 54 -0.71 -10.33 20.32
C GLY A 54 -0.87 -9.62 18.98
N LEU A 55 -2.11 -9.23 18.63
CA LEU A 55 -2.50 -8.67 17.34
C LEU A 55 -2.06 -9.52 16.15
N LYS A 56 -2.48 -10.79 16.16
CA LYS A 56 -2.22 -11.76 15.11
C LYS A 56 -3.50 -12.23 14.47
N GLY A 57 -3.49 -12.40 13.16
CA GLY A 57 -4.56 -13.03 12.41
C GLY A 57 -4.27 -13.02 10.92
N SER A 58 -5.25 -13.41 10.09
CA SER A 58 -5.00 -13.72 8.68
C SER A 58 -4.53 -12.54 7.82
N VAL A 59 -4.73 -11.29 8.25
CA VAL A 59 -4.30 -10.09 7.48
C VAL A 59 -2.99 -9.48 7.97
N GLY A 60 -2.47 -9.92 9.12
CA GLY A 60 -1.19 -9.45 9.64
C GLY A 60 -0.76 -10.12 10.96
N ASP A 61 0.56 -10.26 11.14
CA ASP A 61 1.19 -10.62 12.43
C ASP A 61 2.02 -9.43 12.93
N LEU A 62 1.61 -8.78 14.03
CA LEU A 62 2.30 -7.61 14.54
C LEU A 62 3.53 -7.97 15.36
N GLN A 63 4.68 -7.42 14.97
CA GLN A 63 5.96 -7.63 15.62
C GLN A 63 6.59 -6.29 16.01
N GLY A 64 7.01 -6.14 17.27
CA GLY A 64 7.60 -4.92 17.80
C GLY A 64 9.12 -4.96 17.87
N GLY A 65 9.78 -3.81 17.73
CA GLY A 65 11.18 -3.62 18.10
C GLY A 65 12.20 -4.41 17.26
N ALA A 66 11.86 -4.70 16.01
CA ALA A 66 12.76 -5.27 15.01
C ALA A 66 13.81 -4.25 14.55
N ARG A 67 14.94 -4.76 14.04
CA ARG A 67 16.00 -3.95 13.43
C ARG A 67 16.33 -4.50 12.07
N ILE A 68 16.12 -3.69 11.04
CA ILE A 68 16.25 -4.05 9.63
C ILE A 68 17.25 -3.07 9.00
N VAL A 69 18.32 -3.60 8.43
CA VAL A 69 19.40 -2.78 7.87
C VAL A 69 19.73 -3.22 6.46
N ILE A 70 19.57 -2.30 5.53
CA ILE A 70 20.02 -2.40 4.16
C ILE A 70 21.34 -1.65 4.07
N ASP A 71 22.44 -2.40 3.91
CA ASP A 71 23.77 -1.83 3.69
C ASP A 71 24.47 -2.60 2.57
N ALA A 72 24.61 -1.96 1.41
CA ALA A 72 25.34 -2.50 0.26
C ALA A 72 26.81 -2.86 0.56
N ASN A 73 27.39 -2.34 1.65
CA ASN A 73 28.74 -2.70 2.10
C ASN A 73 28.77 -3.90 3.04
N ASP A 74 27.61 -4.44 3.45
CA ASP A 74 27.54 -5.65 4.27
C ASP A 74 27.96 -6.87 3.44
N PRO A 75 29.08 -7.55 3.78
CA PRO A 75 29.52 -8.73 3.04
C PRO A 75 28.50 -9.87 3.05
N ALA A 76 27.67 -9.96 4.09
CA ALA A 76 26.60 -10.96 4.14
C ALA A 76 25.51 -10.65 3.10
N LEU A 77 25.19 -9.38 2.88
CA LEU A 77 24.20 -8.96 1.88
C LEU A 77 24.71 -9.19 0.47
N GLN A 78 25.98 -8.93 0.22
CA GLN A 78 26.61 -9.16 -1.09
C GLN A 78 26.61 -10.63 -1.51
N ASN A 79 26.58 -11.55 -0.55
CA ASN A 79 26.55 -13.00 -0.79
C ASN A 79 25.14 -13.61 -0.57
N ALA A 80 24.14 -12.79 -0.27
CA ALA A 80 22.80 -13.28 -0.01
C ALA A 80 22.14 -13.80 -1.30
N THR A 81 21.38 -14.87 -1.16
CA THR A 81 20.48 -15.41 -2.19
C THR A 81 19.06 -14.94 -1.92
N GLU A 82 18.12 -15.21 -2.84
CA GLU A 82 16.69 -14.92 -2.63
C GLU A 82 16.15 -15.57 -1.34
N ASP A 83 16.64 -16.77 -0.99
CA ASP A 83 16.21 -17.50 0.20
C ASP A 83 16.81 -16.96 1.50
N THR A 84 17.96 -16.28 1.43
CA THR A 84 18.71 -15.85 2.63
C THR A 84 18.72 -14.34 2.83
N VAL A 85 18.30 -13.56 1.83
CA VAL A 85 18.36 -12.09 1.88
C VAL A 85 17.55 -11.53 3.04
N ALA A 86 16.37 -12.09 3.32
CA ALA A 86 15.53 -11.64 4.42
C ALA A 86 16.25 -11.77 5.78
N ASP A 87 16.83 -12.93 6.05
CA ASP A 87 17.59 -13.20 7.28
C ASP A 87 18.81 -12.29 7.43
N VAL A 88 19.46 -11.96 6.31
CA VAL A 88 20.59 -11.03 6.32
C VAL A 88 20.15 -9.61 6.65
N LEU A 89 19.02 -9.14 6.11
CA LEU A 89 18.54 -7.79 6.36
C LEU A 89 18.00 -7.61 7.78
N VAL A 90 17.37 -8.64 8.35
CA VAL A 90 16.82 -8.62 9.71
C VAL A 90 17.92 -8.85 10.74
N LYS A 91 18.51 -7.76 11.25
CA LYS A 91 19.55 -7.80 12.28
C LYS A 91 19.01 -8.13 13.68
N LYS A 92 17.73 -7.87 13.90
CA LYS A 92 16.97 -8.27 15.08
C LYS A 92 15.53 -8.53 14.65
N SER A 93 15.02 -9.74 14.88
CA SER A 93 13.70 -10.19 14.43
C SER A 93 12.53 -9.41 15.03
N GLY A 94 12.74 -8.74 16.17
CA GLY A 94 11.67 -8.17 16.98
C GLY A 94 11.09 -9.21 17.95
N HIS A 95 9.94 -8.88 18.53
CA HIS A 95 9.18 -9.75 19.43
C HIS A 95 7.68 -9.51 19.27
N ASP A 96 6.87 -10.49 19.69
CA ASP A 96 5.42 -10.34 19.76
C ASP A 96 5.04 -9.04 20.50
N VAL A 97 4.10 -8.29 19.92
CA VAL A 97 3.55 -7.12 20.60
C VAL A 97 2.57 -7.56 21.70
N LYS A 98 2.22 -6.64 22.58
CA LYS A 98 1.17 -6.86 23.58
C LYS A 98 0.29 -5.62 23.69
N ALA A 99 -0.88 -5.68 23.08
CA ALA A 99 -1.90 -4.66 23.24
C ALA A 99 -2.57 -4.78 24.62
N SER A 100 -2.87 -3.62 25.21
CA SER A 100 -3.55 -3.50 26.50
C SER A 100 -4.95 -2.92 26.28
N TYR A 101 -5.95 -3.47 26.97
CA TYR A 101 -7.35 -3.10 26.80
C TYR A 101 -8.04 -2.82 28.13
N ILE A 102 -9.05 -1.95 28.07
CA ILE A 102 -10.06 -1.74 29.08
C ILE A 102 -11.39 -2.21 28.48
N THR A 103 -12.08 -3.13 29.15
CA THR A 103 -13.41 -3.56 28.72
C THR A 103 -14.44 -2.49 29.12
N GLN A 104 -15.26 -2.07 28.16
CA GLN A 104 -16.41 -1.19 28.39
C GLN A 104 -17.67 -1.82 27.81
N LYS A 105 -18.82 -1.49 28.41
CA LYS A 105 -20.12 -1.90 27.88
C LYS A 105 -20.53 -0.94 26.76
N ASP A 106 -20.89 -1.46 25.60
CA ASP A 106 -21.55 -0.66 24.58
C ASP A 106 -22.91 -0.17 25.10
N GLU A 107 -23.16 1.14 25.01
CA GLU A 107 -24.33 1.77 25.61
C GLU A 107 -25.65 1.34 24.96
N LYS A 108 -25.61 0.87 23.70
CA LYS A 108 -26.81 0.51 22.94
C LYS A 108 -27.16 -0.97 23.08
N THR A 109 -26.15 -1.83 23.13
CA THR A 109 -26.31 -3.29 23.09
C THR A 109 -26.04 -3.95 24.44
N GLY A 110 -25.27 -3.30 25.33
CA GLY A 110 -24.82 -3.88 26.60
C GLY A 110 -23.73 -4.94 26.45
N GLU A 111 -23.18 -5.11 25.25
CA GLU A 111 -22.09 -6.05 24.98
C GLU A 111 -20.73 -5.48 25.38
N ASP A 112 -19.76 -6.35 25.65
CA ASP A 112 -18.40 -5.93 25.98
C ASP A 112 -17.65 -5.51 24.72
N VAL A 113 -16.97 -4.36 24.81
CA VAL A 113 -16.12 -3.80 23.77
C VAL A 113 -14.75 -3.52 24.37
N LEU A 114 -13.70 -3.95 23.68
CA LEU A 114 -12.33 -3.71 24.08
C LEU A 114 -11.91 -2.30 23.65
N TRP A 115 -11.50 -1.48 24.61
CA TRP A 115 -10.94 -0.15 24.35
C TRP A 115 -9.44 -0.17 24.58
N PRO A 116 -8.60 0.17 23.58
CA PRO A 116 -7.17 0.25 23.79
C PRO A 116 -6.81 1.18 24.95
N ALA A 117 -5.97 0.71 25.86
CA ALA A 117 -5.68 1.36 27.14
C ALA A 117 -4.61 2.45 27.06
N ASP A 118 -3.81 2.45 25.99
CA ASP A 118 -2.68 3.33 25.80
C ASP A 118 -2.50 3.68 24.32
N PHE A 119 -1.66 4.68 24.07
CA PHE A 119 -1.39 5.20 22.73
C PHE A 119 -0.88 4.13 21.75
N HIS A 120 0.04 3.25 22.16
CA HIS A 120 0.57 2.22 21.27
C HIS A 120 -0.49 1.19 20.93
N SER A 121 -1.28 0.75 21.92
CA SER A 121 -2.41 -0.14 21.71
C SER A 121 -3.42 0.47 20.72
N TRP A 122 -3.72 1.77 20.81
CA TRP A 122 -4.57 2.44 19.81
C TRP A 122 -3.99 2.38 18.40
N ASN A 123 -2.69 2.64 18.24
CA ASN A 123 -2.05 2.61 16.93
C ASN A 123 -2.00 1.19 16.36
N MET A 124 -1.57 0.20 17.14
CA MET A 124 -1.42 -1.18 16.68
C MET A 124 -2.77 -1.77 16.26
N VAL A 125 -3.81 -1.61 17.08
CA VAL A 125 -5.17 -2.12 16.78
C VAL A 125 -5.76 -1.41 15.56
N THR A 126 -5.58 -0.09 15.47
CA THR A 126 -6.07 0.67 14.30
C THR A 126 -5.31 0.29 13.03
N SER A 127 -4.01 0.00 13.11
CA SER A 127 -3.21 -0.49 11.98
C SER A 127 -3.73 -1.84 11.48
N TYR A 128 -3.97 -2.79 12.40
CA TYR A 128 -4.55 -4.09 12.08
C TYR A 128 -5.93 -3.94 11.43
N TYR A 129 -6.80 -3.12 12.03
CA TYR A 129 -8.11 -2.79 11.46
C TYR A 129 -8.00 -2.24 10.03
N ASN A 130 -7.06 -1.33 9.79
CA ASN A 130 -6.85 -0.75 8.46
C ASN A 130 -6.33 -1.78 7.45
N LEU A 131 -5.48 -2.73 7.86
CA LEU A 131 -5.11 -3.88 7.03
C LEU A 131 -6.32 -4.77 6.72
N GLU A 132 -7.20 -5.01 7.70
CA GLU A 132 -8.44 -5.78 7.48
C GLU A 132 -9.36 -5.10 6.47
N ARG A 133 -9.52 -3.76 6.56
CA ARG A 133 -10.32 -2.99 5.60
C ARG A 133 -9.68 -2.96 4.20
N ALA A 134 -8.36 -2.90 4.11
CA ALA A 134 -7.63 -3.01 2.84
C ALA A 134 -7.81 -4.41 2.21
N ASN A 135 -7.64 -5.48 3.00
CA ASN A 135 -7.92 -6.85 2.56
C ASN A 135 -9.36 -7.01 2.06
N GLU A 136 -10.33 -6.48 2.81
CA GLU A 136 -11.73 -6.50 2.43
C GLU A 136 -11.97 -5.77 1.11
N TYR A 137 -11.38 -4.58 0.92
CA TYR A 137 -11.43 -3.85 -0.36
C TYR A 137 -10.92 -4.70 -1.52
N PHE A 138 -9.73 -5.29 -1.41
CA PHE A 138 -9.16 -6.10 -2.48
C PHE A 138 -9.97 -7.37 -2.77
N ARG A 139 -10.56 -8.00 -1.74
CA ARG A 139 -11.42 -9.16 -1.91
C ARG A 139 -12.74 -8.82 -2.58
N THR A 140 -13.44 -7.79 -2.11
CA THR A 140 -14.83 -7.54 -2.52
C THR A 140 -14.93 -6.62 -3.72
N VAL A 141 -14.06 -5.61 -3.82
CA VAL A 141 -14.09 -4.63 -4.90
C VAL A 141 -13.19 -5.09 -6.02
N ALA A 142 -11.90 -5.30 -5.74
CA ALA A 142 -10.91 -5.67 -6.76
C ALA A 142 -10.93 -7.17 -7.13
N ASN A 143 -11.73 -7.98 -6.42
CA ASN A 143 -11.96 -9.40 -6.70
C ASN A 143 -10.69 -10.28 -6.67
N VAL A 144 -9.73 -9.93 -5.80
CA VAL A 144 -8.54 -10.76 -5.53
C VAL A 144 -8.99 -12.03 -4.79
N LYS A 145 -8.48 -13.18 -5.23
CA LYS A 145 -8.76 -14.48 -4.60
C LYS A 145 -8.13 -14.55 -3.22
N VAL A 146 -8.84 -15.14 -2.25
CA VAL A 146 -8.36 -15.24 -0.85
C VAL A 146 -6.99 -15.91 -0.75
N ALA A 147 -6.75 -16.98 -1.52
CA ALA A 147 -5.47 -17.68 -1.54
C ALA A 147 -4.28 -16.81 -1.99
N SER A 148 -4.53 -15.66 -2.63
CA SER A 148 -3.48 -14.72 -3.03
C SER A 148 -2.98 -13.84 -1.88
N PHE A 149 -3.56 -13.95 -0.68
CA PHE A 149 -3.10 -13.24 0.52
C PHE A 149 -2.21 -14.08 1.43
N ASP A 150 -2.00 -15.37 1.11
CA ASP A 150 -1.10 -16.23 1.87
C ASP A 150 0.35 -16.14 1.35
N PRO A 151 1.36 -16.29 2.23
CA PRO A 151 1.24 -16.29 3.69
C PRO A 151 0.88 -14.90 4.24
N THR A 152 0.28 -14.89 5.43
CA THR A 152 0.04 -13.68 6.22
C THR A 152 1.32 -12.87 6.39
N PRO A 153 1.32 -11.57 6.04
CA PRO A 153 2.49 -10.71 6.16
C PRO A 153 2.74 -10.28 7.60
N THR A 154 4.01 -10.10 7.95
CA THR A 154 4.39 -9.45 9.22
C THR A 154 4.14 -7.94 9.11
N LEU A 155 3.58 -7.33 10.16
CA LEU A 155 3.54 -5.89 10.35
C LEU A 155 4.53 -5.50 11.46
N TYR A 156 5.69 -4.99 11.07
CA TYR A 156 6.65 -4.45 12.02
C TYR A 156 6.17 -3.10 12.55
N TYR A 157 5.85 -3.06 13.84
CA TYR A 157 5.48 -1.84 14.54
C TYR A 157 6.72 -1.18 15.15
N PHE A 158 7.04 0.01 14.66
CA PHE A 158 8.19 0.82 15.06
C PHE A 158 9.53 0.06 15.00
N PRO A 159 9.89 -0.52 13.84
CA PRO A 159 11.22 -1.07 13.66
C PRO A 159 12.27 0.03 13.52
N GLU A 160 13.52 -0.28 13.85
CA GLU A 160 14.67 0.46 13.33
C GLU A 160 14.90 0.05 11.87
N PHE A 161 14.38 0.82 10.91
CA PHE A 161 14.60 0.59 9.49
C PHE A 161 15.68 1.52 8.94
N ILE A 162 16.82 0.97 8.54
CA ILE A 162 18.00 1.76 8.15
C ILE A 162 18.40 1.40 6.72
N GLN A 163 18.49 2.42 5.86
CA GLN A 163 19.09 2.32 4.52
C GLN A 163 20.44 3.06 4.55
N ALA A 164 21.52 2.33 4.83
CA ALA A 164 22.83 2.90 5.20
C ALA A 164 23.44 3.81 4.12
N GLN A 165 23.03 3.63 2.86
CA GLN A 165 23.43 4.45 1.72
C GLN A 165 22.75 5.81 1.69
N VAL A 166 21.57 5.93 2.32
CA VAL A 166 20.79 7.18 2.43
C VAL A 166 21.05 7.86 3.76
N SER A 167 20.93 7.11 4.87
CA SER A 167 21.14 7.59 6.23
C SER A 167 21.59 6.44 7.13
N LYS A 168 22.42 6.76 8.13
CA LYS A 168 22.79 5.81 9.19
C LYS A 168 21.78 5.79 10.34
N GLU A 169 20.92 6.79 10.40
CA GLU A 169 19.83 6.88 11.38
C GLU A 169 18.60 6.10 10.88
N PRO A 170 17.79 5.53 11.79
CA PRO A 170 16.50 4.93 11.44
C PRO A 170 15.61 5.91 10.68
N ALA A 171 14.89 5.40 9.69
CA ALA A 171 13.85 6.14 9.01
C ALA A 171 12.63 6.33 9.92
N GLU A 172 11.95 7.46 9.74
CA GLU A 172 10.80 7.91 10.54
C GLU A 172 9.73 8.48 9.60
N ASP A 173 8.54 8.74 10.14
CA ASP A 173 7.42 9.39 9.44
C ASP A 173 6.99 8.69 8.14
N ASN A 174 7.08 7.35 8.10
CA ASN A 174 6.71 6.57 6.93
C ASN A 174 5.93 5.28 7.24
N ALA A 175 5.21 4.78 6.24
CA ALA A 175 4.67 3.43 6.19
C ALA A 175 5.23 2.77 4.92
N ILE A 176 5.56 1.49 4.99
CA ILE A 176 6.27 0.80 3.90
C ILE A 176 5.80 -0.65 3.83
N PHE A 177 5.35 -1.13 2.67
CA PHE A 177 5.49 -2.54 2.32
C PHE A 177 6.85 -2.78 1.68
N TYR A 178 7.64 -3.69 2.24
CA TYR A 178 8.96 -4.02 1.71
C TYR A 178 8.97 -5.42 1.09
N PRO A 179 8.98 -5.52 -0.25
CA PRO A 179 8.86 -6.78 -0.97
C PRO A 179 9.85 -7.86 -0.55
N VAL A 180 11.09 -7.47 -0.23
CA VAL A 180 12.16 -8.42 0.12
C VAL A 180 11.85 -9.20 1.40
N LEU A 181 11.13 -8.58 2.34
CA LEU A 181 10.67 -9.23 3.57
C LEU A 181 9.21 -9.69 3.50
N GLN A 182 8.50 -9.37 2.40
CA GLN A 182 7.04 -9.48 2.29
C GLN A 182 6.29 -8.94 3.52
N ALA A 183 6.79 -7.84 4.07
CA ALA A 183 6.36 -7.31 5.36
C ALA A 183 6.00 -5.84 5.27
N PHE A 184 5.02 -5.45 6.07
CA PHE A 184 4.69 -4.06 6.33
C PHE A 184 5.57 -3.52 7.45
N MET A 185 5.86 -2.23 7.40
CA MET A 185 6.55 -1.48 8.42
C MET A 185 5.79 -0.18 8.65
N VAL A 186 5.44 0.05 9.90
CA VAL A 186 4.97 1.34 10.38
C VAL A 186 6.11 1.94 11.16
N LEU A 187 6.74 2.98 10.61
CA LEU A 187 7.91 3.59 11.22
C LEU A 187 7.50 4.51 12.38
N PRO A 188 8.42 4.76 13.34
CA PRO A 188 8.21 5.79 14.34
C PRO A 188 7.88 7.13 13.68
N PHE A 189 6.97 7.90 14.27
CA PHE A 189 6.65 9.25 13.81
C PHE A 189 7.38 10.29 14.66
N ASP A 190 7.84 11.37 14.03
CA ASP A 190 8.55 12.50 14.66
C ASP A 190 7.91 13.83 14.22
N ARG A 191 7.89 14.09 12.91
CA ARG A 191 7.47 15.38 12.33
C ARG A 191 6.04 15.39 11.82
N ILE A 192 5.39 14.25 11.66
CA ILE A 192 3.96 14.20 11.31
C ILE A 192 3.15 14.72 12.50
N GLN A 193 2.53 15.89 12.32
CA GLN A 193 1.82 16.60 13.40
C GLN A 193 0.30 16.30 13.45
N ARG A 194 -0.22 15.48 12.53
CA ARG A 194 -1.65 15.11 12.47
C ARG A 194 -1.84 13.63 12.75
N ALA A 195 -2.68 12.93 12.00
CA ALA A 195 -2.87 11.50 12.19
C ALA A 195 -1.61 10.76 11.74
N PRO A 196 -0.97 9.95 12.62
CA PRO A 196 0.08 9.04 12.21
C PRO A 196 -0.36 8.21 11.00
N LEU A 197 0.56 7.94 10.08
CA LEU A 197 0.31 7.14 8.87
C LEU A 197 -0.42 5.80 9.12
N PRO A 198 -0.10 5.01 10.16
CA PRO A 198 -0.87 3.80 10.48
C PRO A 198 -2.36 4.03 10.74
N LEU A 199 -2.76 5.22 11.21
CA LEU A 199 -4.18 5.56 11.40
C LEU A 199 -4.87 5.92 10.08
N ASN A 200 -4.11 6.36 9.07
CA ASN A 200 -4.64 6.67 7.76
C ASN A 200 -4.92 5.40 6.97
N ALA A 201 -6.19 4.98 6.97
CA ALA A 201 -6.65 3.78 6.28
C ALA A 201 -6.27 3.73 4.80
N ALA A 202 -6.20 4.88 4.13
CA ALA A 202 -5.82 4.95 2.72
C ALA A 202 -4.32 4.73 2.51
N VAL A 203 -3.47 5.21 3.43
CA VAL A 203 -2.03 4.89 3.41
C VAL A 203 -1.82 3.40 3.64
N MET A 204 -2.53 2.80 4.59
CA MET A 204 -2.45 1.35 4.77
C MET A 204 -2.97 0.57 3.55
N ALA A 205 -3.99 1.07 2.85
CA ALA A 205 -4.45 0.48 1.59
C ALA A 205 -3.46 0.66 0.43
N HIS A 206 -2.72 1.78 0.39
CA HIS A 206 -1.60 1.98 -0.53
C HIS A 206 -0.52 0.91 -0.30
N GLU A 207 -0.04 0.76 0.94
CA GLU A 207 0.96 -0.27 1.26
C GLU A 207 0.43 -1.67 0.95
N TYR A 208 -0.83 -1.96 1.28
CA TYR A 208 -1.45 -3.25 0.98
C TYR A 208 -1.55 -3.51 -0.53
N SER A 209 -1.69 -2.47 -1.34
CA SER A 209 -1.65 -2.59 -2.79
C SER A 209 -0.29 -3.08 -3.29
N HIS A 210 0.82 -2.67 -2.68
CA HIS A 210 2.13 -3.21 -3.00
C HIS A 210 2.27 -4.69 -2.66
N LEU A 211 1.64 -5.16 -1.57
CA LEU A 211 1.54 -6.60 -1.29
C LEU A 211 0.80 -7.32 -2.42
N VAL A 212 -0.37 -6.82 -2.84
CA VAL A 212 -1.15 -7.43 -3.93
C VAL A 212 -0.39 -7.39 -5.26
N PHE A 213 0.28 -6.29 -5.57
CA PHE A 213 1.12 -6.15 -6.75
C PHE A 213 2.28 -7.14 -6.69
N ASN A 214 2.96 -7.28 -5.55
CA ASN A 214 4.03 -8.25 -5.38
C ASN A 214 3.53 -9.69 -5.57
N ARG A 215 2.41 -10.06 -4.94
CA ARG A 215 1.82 -11.40 -5.03
C ARG A 215 1.46 -11.77 -6.48
N LEU A 216 0.96 -10.81 -7.24
CA LEU A 216 0.45 -11.03 -8.59
C LEU A 216 1.47 -10.62 -9.66
N ALA A 217 1.78 -9.33 -9.81
CA ALA A 217 2.65 -8.82 -10.87
C ALA A 217 4.13 -9.21 -10.70
N TYR A 218 4.59 -9.49 -9.48
CA TYR A 218 5.92 -10.08 -9.23
C TYR A 218 5.87 -11.58 -8.92
N ALA A 219 4.70 -12.23 -9.02
CA ALA A 219 4.50 -13.63 -8.71
C ALA A 219 5.07 -14.06 -7.34
N SER A 220 4.91 -13.21 -6.32
CA SER A 220 5.39 -13.42 -4.93
C SER A 220 6.91 -13.52 -4.78
N GLN A 221 7.70 -13.04 -5.74
CA GLN A 221 9.15 -13.01 -5.63
C GLN A 221 9.59 -11.95 -4.60
N ASN A 222 10.47 -12.33 -3.68
CA ASN A 222 11.08 -11.39 -2.72
C ASN A 222 11.98 -10.38 -3.44
N LEU A 223 12.67 -10.87 -4.46
CA LEU A 223 13.51 -10.09 -5.35
C LEU A 223 13.00 -10.29 -6.78
N PRO A 224 12.05 -9.45 -7.26
CA PRO A 224 11.50 -9.61 -8.60
C PRO A 224 12.61 -9.65 -9.64
N VAL A 225 12.71 -10.76 -10.38
CA VAL A 225 13.84 -11.05 -11.28
C VAL A 225 14.01 -9.94 -12.32
N ALA A 226 12.90 -9.36 -12.80
CA ALA A 226 12.90 -8.23 -13.71
C ALA A 226 13.60 -7.00 -13.11
N LEU A 227 13.24 -6.61 -11.88
CA LEU A 227 13.88 -5.48 -11.19
C LEU A 227 15.36 -5.77 -10.89
N ALA A 228 15.68 -6.96 -10.39
CA ALA A 228 17.07 -7.35 -10.11
C ALA A 228 17.95 -7.32 -11.38
N THR A 229 17.42 -7.80 -12.51
CA THR A 229 18.13 -7.83 -13.79
C THR A 229 18.31 -6.43 -14.36
N TRP A 230 17.23 -5.63 -14.39
CA TRP A 230 17.20 -4.33 -15.05
C TRP A 230 17.88 -3.21 -14.24
N ALA A 231 17.87 -3.30 -12.91
CA ALA A 231 18.51 -2.32 -12.02
C ALA A 231 20.04 -2.27 -12.15
N SER A 232 20.66 -3.30 -12.73
CA SER A 232 22.11 -3.36 -12.94
C SER A 232 22.59 -2.56 -14.17
N GLN A 233 21.67 -2.04 -14.98
CA GLN A 233 21.97 -1.33 -16.22
C GLN A 233 22.01 0.18 -16.03
N SER A 234 22.83 0.88 -16.81
CA SER A 234 23.05 2.33 -16.68
C SER A 234 21.82 3.18 -17.03
N SER A 235 20.95 2.68 -17.89
CA SER A 235 19.56 3.13 -17.99
C SER A 235 18.70 1.94 -17.56
N SER A 236 17.72 2.20 -16.70
CA SER A 236 16.85 1.17 -16.15
C SER A 236 15.38 1.38 -16.56
N GLN A 237 15.11 1.73 -17.82
CA GLN A 237 13.76 2.05 -18.30
C GLN A 237 12.68 1.07 -17.84
N GLY A 238 12.90 -0.24 -18.04
CA GLY A 238 11.92 -1.25 -17.64
C GLY A 238 11.65 -1.24 -16.14
N ALA A 239 12.70 -1.07 -15.33
CA ALA A 239 12.57 -1.01 -13.87
C ALA A 239 11.89 0.29 -13.42
N ASN A 240 12.23 1.42 -14.04
CA ASN A 240 11.64 2.74 -13.76
C ASN A 240 10.14 2.73 -14.05
N VAL A 241 9.74 2.17 -15.22
CA VAL A 241 8.32 2.01 -15.59
C VAL A 241 7.61 1.08 -14.61
N LEU A 242 8.19 -0.07 -14.29
CA LEU A 242 7.56 -1.06 -13.41
C LEU A 242 7.35 -0.50 -11.98
N LYS A 243 8.35 0.19 -11.43
CA LYS A 243 8.25 0.88 -10.13
C LYS A 243 7.22 2.00 -10.15
N ALA A 244 7.20 2.82 -11.20
CA ALA A 244 6.19 3.88 -11.32
C ALA A 244 4.76 3.34 -11.42
N PHE A 245 4.56 2.20 -12.11
CA PHE A 245 3.26 1.54 -12.15
C PHE A 245 2.86 0.98 -10.78
N ASP A 246 3.77 0.31 -10.08
CA ASP A 246 3.54 -0.18 -8.71
C ASP A 246 3.03 0.96 -7.79
N GLU A 247 3.72 2.10 -7.77
CA GLU A 247 3.35 3.29 -6.99
C GLU A 247 2.01 3.91 -7.41
N GLY A 248 1.80 4.10 -8.72
CA GLY A 248 0.58 4.72 -9.23
C GLY A 248 -0.67 3.87 -9.05
N LEU A 249 -0.53 2.55 -9.19
CA LEU A 249 -1.62 1.63 -8.94
C LEU A 249 -1.93 1.53 -7.45
N ALA A 250 -0.91 1.60 -6.58
CA ALA A 250 -1.11 1.71 -5.14
C ALA A 250 -1.89 2.97 -4.75
N ASP A 251 -1.60 4.13 -5.36
CA ASP A 251 -2.39 5.36 -5.17
C ASP A 251 -3.83 5.23 -5.64
N TYR A 252 -4.04 4.62 -6.81
CA TYR A 252 -5.38 4.45 -7.34
C TYR A 252 -6.24 3.52 -6.47
N HIS A 253 -5.65 2.44 -5.95
CA HIS A 253 -6.33 1.54 -5.01
C HIS A 253 -6.53 2.16 -3.63
N ALA A 254 -5.59 2.97 -3.14
CA ALA A 254 -5.75 3.74 -1.90
C ALA A 254 -6.97 4.67 -1.98
N TYR A 255 -7.10 5.40 -3.09
CA TYR A 255 -8.31 6.16 -3.40
C TYR A 255 -9.55 5.26 -3.43
N GLY A 256 -9.51 4.13 -4.14
CA GLY A 256 -10.63 3.19 -4.20
C GLY A 256 -11.10 2.70 -2.83
N ALA A 257 -10.16 2.42 -1.92
CA ALA A 257 -10.45 2.00 -0.56
C ALA A 257 -11.16 3.11 0.25
N THR A 258 -10.82 4.38 0.05
CA THR A 258 -11.48 5.50 0.75
C THR A 258 -12.97 5.59 0.45
N CYS A 259 -13.42 5.16 -0.74
CA CYS A 259 -14.83 5.18 -1.12
C CYS A 259 -15.74 4.35 -0.20
N ARG A 260 -15.15 3.43 0.57
CA ARG A 260 -15.86 2.60 1.55
C ARG A 260 -15.91 3.23 2.95
N SER A 261 -15.23 4.36 3.14
CA SER A 261 -15.24 5.10 4.40
C SER A 261 -16.56 5.86 4.59
N PRO A 262 -16.97 6.16 5.84
CA PRO A 262 -18.14 7.00 6.12
C PRO A 262 -18.03 8.42 5.54
N SER A 263 -16.82 8.90 5.26
CA SER A 263 -16.57 10.20 4.61
C SER A 263 -16.68 10.17 3.08
N GLY A 264 -16.86 9.00 2.48
CA GLY A 264 -16.86 8.82 1.02
C GLY A 264 -15.46 8.82 0.41
N CYS A 265 -15.41 8.82 -0.92
CA CYS A 265 -14.16 8.81 -1.68
C CYS A 265 -13.34 10.07 -1.46
N ASP A 266 -12.03 9.92 -1.25
CA ASP A 266 -11.09 11.02 -1.00
C ASP A 266 -9.92 10.95 -2.00
N PRO A 267 -9.91 11.78 -3.06
CA PRO A 267 -8.78 11.84 -4.00
C PRO A 267 -7.53 12.51 -3.40
N ARG A 268 -7.65 13.13 -2.22
CA ARG A 268 -6.56 13.73 -1.42
C ARG A 268 -6.29 12.88 -0.19
N PHE A 269 -6.27 11.56 -0.34
CA PHE A 269 -6.25 10.62 0.78
C PHE A 269 -5.06 10.76 1.76
N LEU A 270 -3.96 11.41 1.34
CA LEU A 270 -2.82 11.74 2.20
C LEU A 270 -3.04 12.94 3.13
N ALA A 271 -4.05 13.77 2.86
CA ALA A 271 -4.34 15.01 3.58
C ALA A 271 -4.50 14.81 5.08
N SER A 272 -5.04 13.66 5.50
CA SER A 272 -5.30 13.37 6.91
C SER A 272 -4.02 13.24 7.74
N SER A 273 -2.88 12.94 7.09
CA SER A 273 -1.56 12.81 7.71
C SER A 273 -0.66 14.00 7.44
N PHE A 274 -0.65 14.54 6.21
CA PHE A 274 0.37 15.52 5.81
C PHE A 274 -0.07 16.99 5.77
N ASP A 275 -1.36 17.30 5.70
CA ASP A 275 -1.81 18.70 5.61
C ASP A 275 -1.47 19.49 6.88
N GLY A 276 -1.16 20.78 6.74
CA GLY A 276 -0.86 21.67 7.87
C GLY A 276 0.49 21.41 8.54
N GLY A 277 1.26 20.44 8.05
CA GLY A 277 2.61 20.12 8.51
C GLY A 277 3.69 20.42 7.45
N PRO A 278 4.96 20.05 7.73
CA PRO A 278 6.08 20.28 6.81
C PRO A 278 5.96 19.52 5.48
N PHE A 279 5.07 18.53 5.39
CA PHE A 279 4.84 17.69 4.21
C PHE A 279 3.58 18.07 3.42
N THR A 280 2.96 19.23 3.67
CA THR A 280 1.70 19.63 3.00
C THR A 280 1.81 19.60 1.46
N GLY A 281 2.99 19.92 0.91
CA GLY A 281 3.22 19.86 -0.53
C GLY A 281 3.06 18.46 -1.14
N VAL A 282 3.22 17.40 -0.34
CA VAL A 282 3.03 16.00 -0.78
C VAL A 282 1.55 15.73 -1.08
N THR A 283 0.63 16.23 -0.25
CA THR A 283 -0.81 16.07 -0.49
C THR A 283 -1.20 16.70 -1.82
N ASP A 284 -0.82 17.95 -2.05
CA ASP A 284 -1.14 18.64 -3.29
C ASP A 284 -0.39 18.05 -4.48
N ALA A 285 0.79 17.47 -4.28
CA ALA A 285 1.54 16.76 -5.31
C ALA A 285 0.99 15.36 -5.63
N ARG A 286 0.08 14.79 -4.83
CA ARG A 286 -0.55 13.47 -5.07
C ARG A 286 -2.08 13.51 -5.11
N ASP A 287 -2.68 14.69 -5.18
CA ASP A 287 -4.12 14.87 -5.39
C ASP A 287 -4.53 14.34 -6.77
N LEU A 288 -5.29 13.24 -6.77
CA LEU A 288 -5.73 12.54 -7.99
C LEU A 288 -6.79 13.32 -8.77
N SER A 289 -7.49 14.25 -8.11
CA SER A 289 -8.54 15.05 -8.73
C SER A 289 -8.00 16.13 -9.67
N ASN A 290 -6.72 16.44 -9.58
CA ASN A 290 -6.06 17.40 -10.45
C ASN A 290 -5.79 16.79 -11.85
N GLY A 291 -6.82 16.84 -12.70
CA GLY A 291 -6.77 16.39 -14.10
C GLY A 291 -5.95 17.27 -15.04
N ASN A 292 -5.20 18.26 -14.56
CA ASN A 292 -4.32 19.09 -15.41
C ASN A 292 -2.84 18.71 -15.31
N ARG A 293 -2.52 17.60 -14.63
CA ARG A 293 -1.13 17.14 -14.47
C ARG A 293 -0.66 16.45 -15.73
N CYS A 294 0.42 16.91 -16.33
CA CYS A 294 0.94 16.31 -17.55
C CYS A 294 2.36 15.80 -17.33
N MET A 295 2.68 14.65 -17.91
CA MET A 295 4.06 14.19 -18.06
C MET A 295 4.88 15.29 -18.73
N SER A 296 5.96 15.71 -18.09
CA SER A 296 6.90 16.65 -18.69
C SER A 296 7.95 15.93 -19.53
N ALA A 297 8.55 16.61 -20.51
CA ALA A 297 9.67 16.07 -21.28
C ALA A 297 10.84 15.62 -20.39
N LEU A 298 11.11 16.36 -19.30
CA LEU A 298 12.16 15.98 -18.34
C LEU A 298 11.80 14.68 -17.61
N LEU A 299 10.57 14.56 -17.10
CA LEU A 299 10.16 13.36 -16.38
C LEU A 299 10.12 12.14 -17.31
N TYR A 300 9.65 12.31 -18.54
CA TYR A 300 9.69 11.28 -19.58
C TYR A 300 11.14 10.83 -19.88
N ALA A 301 12.07 11.79 -20.04
CA ALA A 301 13.48 11.48 -20.25
C ALA A 301 14.08 10.73 -19.05
N ARG A 302 13.73 11.10 -17.81
CA ARG A 302 14.18 10.38 -16.60
C ARG A 302 13.72 8.93 -16.59
N VAL A 303 12.46 8.66 -16.97
CA VAL A 303 11.96 7.28 -17.11
C VAL A 303 12.84 6.47 -18.06
N GLN A 304 13.22 7.06 -19.21
CA GLN A 304 13.98 6.36 -20.25
C GLN A 304 15.48 6.27 -19.98
N GLN A 305 16.07 7.24 -19.30
CA GLN A 305 17.53 7.44 -19.32
C GLN A 305 18.20 7.26 -17.97
N ASN A 306 17.48 7.44 -16.85
CA ASN A 306 18.08 7.29 -15.53
C ASN A 306 18.29 5.81 -15.21
N ASP A 307 19.38 5.51 -14.51
CA ASP A 307 19.47 4.29 -13.71
C ASP A 307 18.44 4.31 -12.58
N LEU A 308 18.10 3.13 -12.05
CA LEU A 308 17.06 2.99 -11.03
C LEU A 308 17.35 3.78 -9.75
N ASN A 309 18.61 3.89 -9.32
CA ASN A 309 18.96 4.58 -8.08
C ASN A 309 18.74 6.09 -8.25
N THR A 310 19.21 6.67 -9.35
CA THR A 310 18.99 8.09 -9.67
C THR A 310 17.50 8.38 -9.83
N PHE A 311 16.75 7.51 -10.51
CA PHE A 311 15.30 7.66 -10.68
C PHE A 311 14.55 7.69 -9.33
N SER A 312 14.88 6.74 -8.44
CA SER A 312 14.24 6.62 -7.12
C SER A 312 14.67 7.73 -6.17
N ALA A 313 15.93 8.15 -6.20
CA ALA A 313 16.43 9.27 -5.38
C ALA A 313 15.75 10.60 -5.72
N ASP A 314 15.35 10.79 -6.98
CA ASP A 314 14.58 11.95 -7.45
C ASP A 314 13.08 11.85 -7.11
N GLY A 315 12.61 10.72 -6.57
CA GLY A 315 11.20 10.41 -6.34
C GLY A 315 10.37 10.40 -7.63
N ALA A 316 10.99 10.06 -8.76
CA ALA A 316 10.36 10.12 -10.07
C ALA A 316 9.30 9.01 -10.28
N GLU A 317 9.44 7.88 -9.59
CA GLU A 317 8.45 6.81 -9.52
C GLU A 317 7.11 7.31 -8.97
N TYR A 318 7.14 8.14 -7.92
CA TYR A 318 5.93 8.74 -7.34
C TYR A 318 5.30 9.77 -8.28
N GLN A 319 6.11 10.53 -9.01
CA GLN A 319 5.62 11.54 -9.96
C GLN A 319 4.91 10.87 -11.14
N VAL A 320 5.52 9.86 -11.75
CA VAL A 320 4.92 9.09 -12.85
C VAL A 320 3.72 8.28 -12.35
N GLY A 321 3.86 7.65 -11.18
CA GLY A 321 2.77 6.92 -10.53
C GLY A 321 1.55 7.81 -10.26
N THR A 322 1.76 9.04 -9.79
CA THR A 322 0.66 10.00 -9.61
C THR A 322 -0.03 10.33 -10.93
N LEU A 323 0.71 10.51 -12.03
CA LEU A 323 0.10 10.74 -13.35
C LEU A 323 -0.74 9.55 -13.81
N LEU A 324 -0.26 8.33 -13.58
CA LEU A 324 -1.00 7.10 -13.85
C LEU A 324 -2.28 7.02 -13.00
N ALA A 325 -2.17 7.26 -11.70
CA ALA A 325 -3.30 7.25 -10.77
C ALA A 325 -4.35 8.31 -11.13
N THR A 326 -3.92 9.52 -11.50
CA THR A 326 -4.79 10.59 -12.00
C THR A 326 -5.51 10.15 -13.28
N ALA A 327 -4.79 9.59 -14.26
CA ALA A 327 -5.39 9.13 -15.50
C ALA A 327 -6.51 8.09 -15.26
N LEU A 328 -6.23 7.11 -14.41
CA LEU A 328 -7.21 6.09 -14.02
C LEU A 328 -8.39 6.68 -13.24
N TYR A 329 -8.14 7.65 -12.36
CA TYR A 329 -9.17 8.40 -11.66
C TYR A 329 -10.08 9.15 -12.63
N GLN A 330 -9.55 9.94 -13.57
CA GLN A 330 -10.35 10.70 -14.52
C GLN A 330 -11.19 9.77 -15.43
N ALA A 331 -10.60 8.67 -15.92
CA ALA A 331 -11.31 7.68 -16.74
C ALA A 331 -12.44 6.98 -15.97
N GLY A 332 -12.17 6.55 -14.74
CA GLY A 332 -13.18 5.91 -13.89
C GLY A 332 -14.33 6.87 -13.55
N ARG A 333 -14.01 8.11 -13.14
CA ARG A 333 -15.00 9.14 -12.77
C ARG A 333 -15.87 9.57 -13.93
N SER A 334 -15.29 9.78 -15.11
CA SER A 334 -16.03 10.25 -16.30
C SER A 334 -17.03 9.22 -16.83
N THR A 335 -16.80 7.93 -16.54
CA THR A 335 -17.68 6.83 -16.95
C THR A 335 -18.58 6.30 -15.83
N GLY A 336 -18.29 6.64 -14.57
CA GLY A 336 -18.99 6.10 -13.39
C GLY A 336 -18.73 4.61 -13.17
N GLN A 337 -17.58 4.11 -13.65
CA GLN A 337 -17.20 2.69 -13.63
C GLN A 337 -15.94 2.42 -12.80
N GLU A 338 -15.68 3.23 -11.76
CA GLU A 338 -14.46 3.15 -10.95
C GLU A 338 -14.24 1.74 -10.35
N ALA A 339 -15.29 1.14 -9.79
CA ALA A 339 -15.19 -0.20 -9.19
C ALA A 339 -14.89 -1.28 -10.23
N GLN A 340 -15.35 -1.13 -11.48
CA GLN A 340 -15.02 -2.05 -12.56
C GLN A 340 -13.57 -1.86 -13.01
N LEU A 341 -13.12 -0.62 -13.18
CA LEU A 341 -11.74 -0.31 -13.53
C LEU A 341 -10.75 -0.89 -12.51
N GLN A 342 -11.05 -0.78 -11.21
CA GLN A 342 -10.24 -1.36 -10.13
C GLN A 342 -10.12 -2.90 -10.24
N ARG A 343 -11.16 -3.61 -10.69
CA ARG A 343 -11.10 -5.06 -10.95
C ARG A 343 -10.28 -5.40 -12.17
N ASP A 344 -10.47 -4.65 -13.25
CA ASP A 344 -9.81 -4.91 -14.53
C ASP A 344 -8.29 -4.70 -14.39
N ILE A 345 -7.86 -3.69 -13.61
CA ILE A 345 -6.46 -3.44 -13.27
C ILE A 345 -5.82 -4.64 -12.55
N VAL A 346 -6.44 -5.12 -11.46
CA VAL A 346 -5.89 -6.26 -10.72
C VAL A 346 -5.86 -7.52 -11.57
N SER A 347 -6.86 -7.71 -12.42
CA SER A 347 -6.88 -8.82 -13.38
C SER A 347 -5.70 -8.75 -14.35
N ALA A 348 -5.25 -7.53 -14.70
CA ALA A 348 -4.09 -7.32 -15.56
C ALA A 348 -2.74 -7.59 -14.89
N TYR A 349 -2.66 -7.80 -13.57
CA TYR A 349 -1.37 -8.04 -12.90
C TYR A 349 -0.77 -9.39 -13.29
N TYR A 350 -1.63 -10.43 -13.30
CA TYR A 350 -1.23 -11.82 -13.51
C TYR A 350 -2.27 -12.54 -14.38
N ASP A 351 -2.23 -12.27 -15.67
CA ASP A 351 -2.91 -13.08 -16.69
C ASP A 351 -1.84 -13.75 -17.57
N THR A 352 -1.97 -15.07 -17.70
CA THR A 352 -1.02 -15.93 -18.44
C THR A 352 -1.55 -16.31 -19.81
N ASP A 353 -2.75 -15.85 -20.19
CA ASP A 353 -3.27 -15.99 -21.55
C ASP A 353 -2.36 -15.23 -22.53
N PRO A 354 -1.71 -15.91 -23.49
CA PRO A 354 -0.86 -15.24 -24.49
C PRO A 354 -1.61 -14.23 -25.37
N ALA A 355 -2.93 -14.35 -25.51
CA ALA A 355 -3.77 -13.40 -26.25
C ALA A 355 -4.13 -12.16 -25.41
N LYS A 356 -3.91 -12.21 -24.10
CA LYS A 356 -4.25 -11.15 -23.14
C LYS A 356 -3.24 -11.16 -21.96
N PRO A 357 -1.94 -10.99 -22.24
CA PRO A 357 -0.92 -11.12 -21.21
C PRO A 357 -1.05 -10.02 -20.15
N GLY A 358 -0.88 -10.41 -18.88
CA GLY A 358 -0.76 -9.48 -17.77
C GLY A 358 0.64 -8.87 -17.65
N ILE A 359 0.79 -7.96 -16.69
CA ILE A 359 2.05 -7.25 -16.40
C ILE A 359 3.17 -8.25 -16.13
N TYR A 360 2.94 -9.25 -15.27
CA TYR A 360 3.93 -10.30 -15.01
C TYR A 360 4.41 -10.97 -16.30
N GLN A 361 3.50 -11.40 -17.17
CA GLN A 361 3.83 -12.07 -18.43
C GLN A 361 4.67 -11.16 -19.34
N TYR A 362 4.34 -9.88 -19.43
CA TYR A 362 5.16 -8.92 -20.17
C TYR A 362 6.57 -8.78 -19.61
N THR A 363 6.74 -8.72 -18.28
CA THR A 363 8.09 -8.66 -17.68
C THR A 363 8.92 -9.89 -18.05
N GLN A 364 8.30 -11.08 -18.15
CA GLN A 364 9.00 -12.30 -18.58
C GLN A 364 9.38 -12.24 -20.06
N LEU A 365 8.48 -11.75 -20.92
CA LEU A 365 8.72 -11.63 -22.37
C LEU A 365 9.84 -10.64 -22.70
N THR A 366 10.01 -9.59 -21.91
CA THR A 366 11.01 -8.54 -22.12
C THR A 366 12.21 -8.66 -21.19
N LEU A 367 12.35 -9.77 -20.45
CA LEU A 367 13.39 -9.89 -19.42
C LEU A 367 14.80 -9.67 -19.98
N GLY A 368 15.07 -10.16 -21.18
CA GLY A 368 16.36 -10.02 -21.87
C GLY A 368 16.62 -8.65 -22.49
N ASP A 369 15.60 -7.80 -22.67
CA ASP A 369 15.74 -6.44 -23.20
C ASP A 369 14.68 -5.52 -22.61
N GLN A 370 15.07 -4.79 -21.56
CA GLN A 370 14.17 -3.88 -20.85
C GLN A 370 13.69 -2.69 -21.69
N ASN A 371 14.38 -2.36 -22.80
CA ASN A 371 13.95 -1.24 -23.64
C ASN A 371 12.60 -1.53 -24.32
N LEU A 372 12.24 -2.81 -24.44
CA LEU A 372 10.94 -3.25 -24.91
C LEU A 372 9.84 -3.05 -23.87
N PHE A 373 10.17 -2.88 -22.58
CA PHE A 373 9.22 -2.60 -21.51
C PHE A 373 9.08 -1.09 -21.32
N THR A 374 8.34 -0.44 -22.23
CA THR A 374 8.04 1.00 -22.18
C THR A 374 6.78 1.28 -21.35
N LEU A 375 6.42 2.55 -21.12
CA LEU A 375 5.14 2.92 -20.49
C LEU A 375 3.92 2.30 -21.18
N ALA A 376 4.00 2.06 -22.50
CA ALA A 376 2.90 1.47 -23.28
C ALA A 376 2.61 0.02 -22.90
N VAL A 377 3.61 -0.74 -22.44
CA VAL A 377 3.48 -2.18 -22.20
C VAL A 377 2.55 -2.51 -21.02
N PRO A 378 2.80 -2.03 -19.78
CA PRO A 378 1.87 -2.26 -18.68
C PRO A 378 0.54 -1.50 -18.88
N ALA A 379 0.54 -0.37 -19.61
CA ALA A 379 -0.71 0.29 -20.02
C ALA A 379 -1.57 -0.60 -20.93
N ALA A 380 -0.96 -1.26 -21.93
CA ALA A 380 -1.63 -2.19 -22.82
C ALA A 380 -2.19 -3.41 -22.07
N ALA A 381 -1.46 -3.91 -21.06
CA ALA A 381 -1.96 -4.95 -20.17
C ALA A 381 -3.28 -4.51 -19.52
N ILE A 382 -3.34 -3.32 -18.90
CA ILE A 382 -4.56 -2.79 -18.27
C ILE A 382 -5.68 -2.63 -19.31
N ILE A 383 -5.40 -1.98 -20.45
CA ILE A 383 -6.40 -1.71 -21.50
C ILE A 383 -7.03 -3.01 -22.02
N ALA A 384 -6.22 -4.04 -22.29
CA ALA A 384 -6.70 -5.35 -22.76
C ALA A 384 -7.62 -6.06 -21.76
N HIS A 385 -7.54 -5.70 -20.48
CA HIS A 385 -8.38 -6.25 -19.42
C HIS A 385 -9.73 -5.57 -19.25
N ILE A 386 -9.90 -4.35 -19.77
CA ILE A 386 -11.16 -3.61 -19.66
C ILE A 386 -12.15 -4.10 -20.72
N SER A 387 -13.24 -4.76 -20.33
CA SER A 387 -14.23 -5.27 -21.29
C SER A 387 -15.17 -4.20 -21.85
N ASP A 388 -15.52 -3.19 -21.04
CA ASP A 388 -16.43 -2.12 -21.44
C ASP A 388 -15.77 -1.13 -22.40
N LEU A 389 -16.42 -0.86 -23.54
CA LEU A 389 -15.82 -0.07 -24.61
C LEU A 389 -15.63 1.40 -24.23
N GLU A 390 -16.58 2.00 -23.52
CA GLU A 390 -16.49 3.42 -23.13
C GLU A 390 -15.48 3.63 -22.02
N LEU A 391 -15.41 2.73 -21.03
CA LEU A 391 -14.34 2.72 -20.03
C LEU A 391 -12.97 2.53 -20.68
N ARG A 392 -12.83 1.57 -21.59
CA ARG A 392 -11.57 1.33 -22.30
C ARG A 392 -11.13 2.56 -23.09
N LYS A 393 -12.06 3.20 -23.81
CA LYS A 393 -11.81 4.44 -24.55
C LYS A 393 -11.37 5.58 -23.63
N ALA A 394 -12.04 5.74 -22.48
CA ALA A 394 -11.68 6.76 -21.49
C ALA A 394 -10.25 6.54 -20.97
N VAL A 395 -9.92 5.33 -20.50
CA VAL A 395 -8.58 4.98 -20.03
C VAL A 395 -7.52 5.24 -21.11
N CYS A 396 -7.80 4.85 -22.35
CA CYS A 396 -6.92 5.12 -23.48
C CYS A 396 -6.63 6.60 -23.69
N ASN A 397 -7.66 7.45 -23.67
CA ASN A 397 -7.47 8.90 -23.83
C ASN A 397 -6.63 9.48 -22.68
N GLU A 398 -6.94 9.09 -21.44
CA GLU A 398 -6.22 9.57 -20.26
C GLU A 398 -4.75 9.10 -20.23
N PHE A 399 -4.47 7.87 -20.68
CA PHE A 399 -3.08 7.39 -20.82
C PHE A 399 -2.30 8.12 -21.91
N MET A 400 -2.91 8.37 -23.07
CA MET A 400 -2.27 9.17 -24.12
C MET A 400 -2.01 10.60 -23.66
N ASP A 401 -2.94 11.20 -22.91
CA ASP A 401 -2.80 12.57 -22.39
C ASP A 401 -1.80 12.65 -21.23
N HIS A 402 -2.10 12.03 -20.09
CA HIS A 402 -1.34 12.24 -18.85
C HIS A 402 0.04 11.61 -18.87
N LEU A 403 0.18 10.42 -19.46
CA LEU A 403 1.45 9.68 -19.53
C LEU A 403 2.22 9.96 -20.82
N GLN A 404 1.64 10.72 -21.76
CA GLN A 404 2.23 11.02 -23.07
C GLN A 404 2.64 9.76 -23.83
N ILE A 405 1.83 8.69 -23.76
CA ILE A 405 2.09 7.47 -24.53
C ILE A 405 1.64 7.70 -25.97
N PRO A 406 2.50 7.50 -26.99
CA PRO A 406 2.11 7.64 -28.38
C PRO A 406 0.92 6.75 -28.74
N ARG A 407 -0.09 7.30 -29.43
CA ARG A 407 -1.28 6.55 -29.85
C ARG A 407 -0.92 5.28 -30.64
N ALA A 408 0.13 5.34 -31.46
CA ALA A 408 0.59 4.20 -32.25
C ALA A 408 0.96 2.98 -31.40
N ASP A 409 1.36 3.20 -30.15
CA ASP A 409 1.80 2.15 -29.22
C ASP A 409 0.62 1.54 -28.42
N LEU A 410 -0.57 2.15 -28.51
CA LEU A 410 -1.76 1.73 -27.78
C LEU A 410 -2.93 1.29 -28.69
N ILE A 411 -2.77 1.29 -30.01
CA ILE A 411 -3.79 0.81 -30.95
C ILE A 411 -3.51 -0.63 -31.37
N GLY A 412 -4.57 -1.43 -31.54
CA GLY A 412 -4.46 -2.83 -31.95
C GLY A 412 -5.67 -3.64 -31.50
N ASP A 413 -5.66 -4.93 -31.83
CA ASP A 413 -6.69 -5.86 -31.39
C ASP A 413 -6.73 -5.91 -29.86
N ASN A 414 -7.93 -5.77 -29.29
CA ASN A 414 -8.18 -5.67 -27.84
C ASN A 414 -7.52 -4.48 -27.12
N LEU A 415 -6.88 -3.55 -27.82
CA LEU A 415 -6.32 -2.33 -27.23
C LEU A 415 -7.29 -1.14 -27.40
N CYS A 416 -6.74 0.06 -27.60
CA CYS A 416 -7.55 1.27 -27.73
C CYS A 416 -8.42 1.25 -28.99
N PRO A 417 -9.72 1.58 -28.86
CA PRO A 417 -10.58 1.68 -30.03
C PRO A 417 -10.13 2.82 -30.94
N PRO A 418 -10.42 2.77 -32.25
CA PRO A 418 -10.05 3.84 -33.20
C PRO A 418 -10.55 5.24 -32.80
N SER A 419 -11.64 5.31 -32.03
CA SER A 419 -12.23 6.53 -31.50
C SER A 419 -11.49 7.14 -30.30
N ALA A 420 -10.50 6.44 -29.73
CA ALA A 420 -9.56 7.02 -28.78
C ALA A 420 -8.54 7.86 -29.55
N ALA A 421 -8.41 9.12 -29.16
CA ALA A 421 -7.58 10.11 -29.84
C ALA A 421 -6.48 10.67 -28.93
N GLY A 422 -6.74 10.81 -27.63
CA GLY A 422 -5.87 11.52 -26.70
C GLY A 422 -5.57 12.96 -27.14
N GLY A 423 -4.58 13.59 -26.52
CA GLY A 423 -4.05 14.91 -26.89
C GLY A 423 -5.03 16.06 -26.65
N THR A 424 -6.01 15.88 -25.75
CA THR A 424 -7.04 16.88 -25.45
C THR A 424 -6.75 17.68 -24.20
N THR A 425 -6.01 17.10 -23.26
CA THR A 425 -5.74 17.69 -21.95
C THR A 425 -4.30 18.16 -21.85
N CYS A 426 -3.35 17.33 -22.31
CA CYS A 426 -1.93 17.58 -22.12
C CYS A 426 -1.23 17.93 -23.43
N PRO A 427 -0.48 19.06 -23.50
CA PRO A 427 0.33 19.37 -24.67
C PRO A 427 1.35 18.26 -24.98
N SER A 428 1.49 17.91 -26.25
CA SER A 428 2.45 16.89 -26.69
C SER A 428 3.89 17.29 -26.35
N ILE A 429 4.65 16.37 -25.75
CA ILE A 429 6.08 16.53 -25.47
C ILE A 429 7.00 16.14 -26.63
N PHE A 430 6.44 15.64 -27.75
CA PHE A 430 7.20 15.13 -28.91
C PHE A 430 7.21 16.09 -30.11
N GLN A 431 6.98 17.39 -29.87
CA GLN A 431 6.95 18.41 -30.91
C GLN A 431 8.34 18.84 -31.38
#